data_AF-A0A953KCC0-F1
#
_entry.id   AF-A0A953KCC0-F1
#
_cell.length_a   1.000
_cell.length_b   1.000
_cell.length_c   1.000
_cell.angle_alpha   90.00
_cell.angle_beta   90.00
_cell.angle_gamma   90.00
#
_symmetry.space_group_name_H-M   'P 1'
#
loop_
_entity.id
_entity.type
_entity.pdbx_description
1 polymer ?
#
loop_
_entity_poly.entity_id
_entity_poly.type
_entity_poly.pdbx_seq_one_letter_code
_entity_poly.pdbx_strand_id
1 'polypeptide(L)'
;MAGQGGLAEQVRVGLATPQHQPRLSLVEPKRNELEELWFGRPVRVHVWEFCCVLGTGALIIAAVKLWRGNTLEVPFALTLLALALVALGKGAPRLMLPVWRAFIKLGHVMGLVMTSVLLFGMWLLVFIPMGLGLRIFGKQLMNSEFRANLATYWEERDPRLDDFQLLKKQF
;
A
#
# COMPACT_ATOMS: atom_id res chain seq x y z
N MET A 1 -32.78 42.38 25.96
CA MET A 1 -33.46 41.11 25.62
C MET A 1 -33.87 41.12 24.14
N ALA A 2 -32.91 41.26 23.22
CA ALA A 2 -33.15 41.25 21.78
C ALA A 2 -31.94 40.53 21.14
N GLY A 3 -32.12 39.30 20.64
CA GLY A 3 -30.96 38.56 20.11
C GLY A 3 -31.17 37.10 19.70
N GLN A 4 -32.34 36.50 19.88
CA GLN A 4 -32.59 35.11 19.43
C GLN A 4 -33.47 35.01 18.16
N GLY A 5 -34.30 36.01 17.86
CA GLY A 5 -35.16 36.01 16.67
C GLY A 5 -34.38 36.06 15.35
N GLY A 6 -33.26 36.79 15.32
CA GLY A 6 -32.45 36.95 14.10
C GLY A 6 -31.70 35.68 13.67
N LEU A 7 -31.33 34.80 14.62
CA LEU A 7 -30.61 33.57 14.30
C LEU A 7 -31.52 32.54 13.63
N ALA A 8 -32.76 32.40 14.11
CA ALA A 8 -33.74 31.50 13.51
C ALA A 8 -34.12 31.94 12.09
N GLU A 9 -34.20 33.26 11.86
CA GLU A 9 -34.49 33.84 10.56
C GLU A 9 -33.29 33.72 9.60
N GLN A 10 -32.06 33.94 10.05
CA GLN A 10 -30.85 33.71 9.25
C GLN A 10 -30.66 32.25 8.84
N VAL A 11 -30.97 31.29 9.72
CA VAL A 11 -30.92 29.86 9.38
C VAL A 11 -32.03 29.50 8.39
N ARG A 12 -33.25 30.03 8.56
CA ARG A 12 -34.35 29.82 7.58
C ARG A 12 -34.02 30.42 6.22
N VAL A 13 -33.47 31.63 6.19
CA VAL A 13 -33.10 32.32 4.94
C VAL A 13 -31.92 31.61 4.26
N GLY A 14 -30.95 31.11 5.03
CA GLY A 14 -29.82 30.32 4.51
C GLY A 14 -30.21 28.92 3.99
N LEU A 15 -31.32 28.35 4.47
CA LEU A 15 -31.88 27.09 3.96
C LEU A 15 -32.90 27.30 2.82
N ALA A 16 -33.51 28.48 2.73
CA ALA A 16 -34.51 28.84 1.71
C ALA A 16 -33.90 29.45 0.44
N THR A 17 -32.68 29.98 0.51
CA THR A 17 -31.90 30.22 -0.70
C THR A 17 -31.59 28.86 -1.31
N PRO A 18 -31.93 28.61 -2.59
CA PRO A 18 -31.31 27.50 -3.29
C PRO A 18 -29.84 27.89 -3.36
N GLN A 19 -29.03 27.36 -2.43
CA GLN A 19 -27.60 27.33 -2.63
C GLN A 19 -27.46 26.78 -4.03
N HIS A 20 -26.92 27.61 -4.91
CA HIS A 20 -26.36 27.14 -6.15
C HIS A 20 -25.17 26.28 -5.69
N GLN A 21 -25.48 25.07 -5.18
CA GLN A 21 -24.57 23.96 -5.22
C GLN A 21 -24.11 24.03 -6.66
N PRO A 22 -22.82 24.34 -6.93
CA PRO A 22 -22.32 24.14 -8.27
C PRO A 22 -22.72 22.70 -8.52
N ARG A 23 -23.69 22.52 -9.43
CA ARG A 23 -24.17 21.20 -9.82
C ARG A 23 -22.85 20.48 -10.02
N LEU A 24 -22.57 19.47 -9.20
CA LEU A 24 -21.40 18.61 -9.35
C LEU A 24 -21.64 18.01 -10.72
N SER A 25 -21.27 18.78 -11.73
CA SER A 25 -21.25 18.38 -13.09
C SER A 25 -20.25 17.26 -12.96
N LEU A 26 -20.77 16.05 -13.11
CA LEU A 26 -19.98 14.88 -13.41
C LEU A 26 -19.34 15.12 -14.77
N VAL A 27 -18.57 16.22 -14.91
CA VAL A 27 -17.44 16.30 -15.79
C VAL A 27 -16.56 15.22 -15.21
N GLU A 28 -16.81 13.98 -15.65
CA GLU A 28 -15.95 12.85 -15.32
C GLU A 28 -14.55 13.33 -15.68
N PRO A 29 -13.72 13.63 -14.68
CA PRO A 29 -12.43 14.23 -14.96
C PRO A 29 -11.71 13.23 -15.85
N LYS A 30 -11.20 13.73 -16.97
CA LYS A 30 -10.57 12.86 -17.97
C LYS A 30 -9.52 12.07 -17.21
N ARG A 31 -9.53 10.73 -17.29
CA ARG A 31 -8.66 9.86 -16.46
C ARG A 31 -7.22 10.36 -16.29
N ASN A 32 -6.67 10.99 -17.32
CA ASN A 32 -5.34 11.57 -17.31
C ASN A 32 -5.18 12.79 -16.36
N GLU A 33 -6.22 13.62 -16.21
CA GLU A 33 -6.23 14.78 -15.29
C GLU A 33 -6.22 14.34 -13.83
N LEU A 34 -6.93 13.26 -13.48
CA LEU A 34 -6.87 12.66 -12.15
C LEU A 34 -5.46 12.13 -11.84
N GLU A 35 -4.84 11.47 -12.82
CA GLU A 35 -3.45 11.02 -12.71
C GLU A 35 -2.51 12.23 -12.51
N GLU A 36 -2.65 13.29 -13.30
CA GLU A 36 -1.81 14.49 -13.21
C GLU A 36 -2.00 15.26 -11.89
N LEU A 37 -3.22 15.33 -11.37
CA LEU A 37 -3.53 15.98 -10.09
C LEU A 37 -2.89 15.21 -8.92
N TRP A 38 -2.90 13.88 -8.96
CA TRP A 38 -2.32 13.04 -7.90
C TRP A 38 -0.79 13.02 -7.94
N PHE A 39 -0.18 13.11 -9.13
CA PHE A 39 1.27 13.08 -9.30
C PHE A 39 1.94 14.48 -9.33
N GLY A 40 1.17 15.57 -9.39
CA GLY A 40 1.68 16.95 -9.33
C GLY A 40 2.53 17.40 -10.54
N ARG A 41 2.82 16.50 -11.48
CA ARG A 41 3.58 16.73 -12.72
C ARG A 41 2.96 15.97 -13.90
N PRO A 42 3.16 16.43 -15.14
CA PRO A 42 2.62 15.74 -16.31
C PRO A 42 3.28 14.37 -16.48
N VAL A 43 2.47 13.34 -16.80
CA VAL A 43 2.91 11.93 -16.93
C VAL A 43 4.12 11.74 -17.87
N ARG A 44 4.26 12.63 -18.85
CA ARG A 44 5.40 12.62 -19.80
C ARG A 44 6.76 12.84 -19.13
N VAL A 45 6.80 13.59 -18.03
CA VAL A 45 8.04 13.88 -17.28
C VAL A 45 8.53 12.61 -16.58
N HIS A 46 7.64 11.83 -15.98
CA HIS A 46 7.98 10.55 -15.34
C HIS A 46 8.54 9.51 -16.33
N VAL A 47 8.01 9.50 -17.56
CA VAL A 47 8.54 8.62 -18.61
C VAL A 47 9.98 9.00 -18.98
N TRP A 48 10.30 10.29 -19.03
CA TRP A 48 11.66 10.75 -19.32
C TRP A 48 12.63 10.47 -18.15
N GLU A 49 12.20 10.69 -16.91
CA GLU A 49 12.96 10.33 -15.70
C GLU A 49 13.29 8.83 -15.69
N PHE A 50 12.34 7.97 -16.06
CA PHE A 50 12.55 6.53 -16.19
C PHE A 50 13.60 6.18 -17.25
N CYS A 51 13.55 6.80 -18.43
CA CYS A 51 14.58 6.61 -19.47
C CYS A 51 15.96 7.09 -18.99
N CYS A 52 16.04 8.19 -18.24
CA CYS A 52 17.29 8.64 -17.63
C CYS A 52 17.85 7.61 -16.65
N VAL A 53 17.02 7.06 -15.74
CA VAL A 53 17.45 6.04 -14.77
C VAL A 53 17.96 4.77 -15.47
N LEU A 54 17.21 4.28 -16.47
CA LEU A 54 17.64 3.12 -17.26
C LEU A 54 18.93 3.39 -18.04
N GLY A 55 19.04 4.58 -18.66
CA GLY A 55 20.23 5.00 -19.38
C GLY A 55 21.46 5.09 -18.49
N THR A 56 21.33 5.67 -17.29
CA THR A 56 22.41 5.72 -16.29
C THR A 56 22.82 4.32 -15.86
N GLY A 57 21.86 3.42 -15.59
CA GLY A 57 22.17 2.03 -15.24
C GLY A 57 22.95 1.30 -16.33
N ALA A 58 22.53 1.44 -17.59
CA ALA A 58 23.24 0.87 -18.74
C ALA A 58 24.65 1.45 -18.92
N LEU A 59 24.83 2.76 -18.67
CA LEU A 59 26.12 3.43 -18.74
C LEU A 59 27.08 2.92 -17.65
N ILE A 60 26.59 2.72 -16.42
CA ILE A 60 27.39 2.13 -15.33
C ILE A 60 27.84 0.70 -15.71
N ILE A 61 26.94 -0.12 -16.27
CA ILE A 61 27.28 -1.48 -16.71
C ILE A 61 28.32 -1.45 -17.83
N ALA A 62 28.19 -0.52 -18.78
CA ALA A 62 29.17 -0.33 -19.85
C ALA A 62 30.55 0.07 -19.29
N ALA A 63 30.59 0.98 -18.31
CA ALA A 63 31.83 1.39 -17.65
C ALA A 63 32.50 0.24 -16.88
N VAL A 64 31.73 -0.57 -16.15
CA VAL A 64 32.24 -1.76 -15.45
C VAL A 64 32.77 -2.82 -16.44
N LYS A 65 32.09 -3.02 -17.58
CA LYS A 65 32.59 -3.92 -18.63
C LYS A 65 33.88 -3.43 -19.28
N LEU A 66 34.02 -2.11 -19.45
CA LEU A 66 35.24 -1.49 -19.98
C LEU A 66 36.42 -1.68 -19.00
N TRP A 67 36.18 -1.55 -17.69
CA TRP A 67 37.19 -1.81 -16.65
C TRP A 67 37.59 -3.28 -16.54
N ARG A 68 36.72 -4.22 -16.95
CA ARG A 68 37.02 -5.66 -16.98
C ARG A 68 37.82 -6.11 -18.21
N GLY A 69 38.24 -5.19 -19.10
CA GLY A 69 39.13 -5.50 -20.23
C GLY A 69 38.51 -6.37 -21.33
N ASN A 70 37.17 -6.41 -21.42
CA ASN A 70 36.46 -7.12 -22.49
C ASN A 70 36.65 -6.41 -23.85
N THR A 71 36.52 -7.14 -24.95
CA THR A 71 36.60 -6.60 -26.33
C THR A 71 35.76 -5.32 -26.48
N LEU A 72 36.34 -4.27 -27.04
CA LEU A 72 35.77 -2.90 -27.12
C LEU A 72 34.42 -2.83 -27.87
N GLU A 73 34.07 -3.84 -28.67
CA GLU A 73 32.82 -3.91 -29.42
C GLU A 73 31.58 -3.97 -28.51
N VAL A 74 31.66 -4.75 -27.42
CA VAL A 74 30.54 -4.95 -26.50
C VAL A 74 30.21 -3.69 -25.67
N PRO A 75 31.17 -2.97 -25.06
CA PRO A 75 30.87 -1.72 -24.37
C PRO A 75 30.44 -0.61 -25.32
N PHE A 76 30.97 -0.54 -26.56
CA PHE A 76 30.56 0.48 -27.52
C PHE A 76 29.13 0.27 -28.03
N ALA A 77 28.73 -0.98 -28.28
CA ALA A 77 27.34 -1.30 -28.61
C ALA A 77 26.38 -0.97 -27.45
N LEU A 78 26.80 -1.22 -26.21
CA LEU A 78 26.00 -0.91 -25.02
C LEU A 78 25.84 0.60 -24.79
N THR A 79 26.90 1.39 -24.96
CA THR A 79 26.83 2.86 -24.83
C THR A 79 25.99 3.47 -25.94
N LEU A 80 26.10 2.96 -27.17
CA LEU A 80 25.27 3.40 -28.29
C LEU A 80 23.80 3.05 -28.07
N LEU A 81 23.52 1.86 -27.52
CA LEU A 81 22.17 1.47 -27.12
C LEU A 81 21.61 2.34 -25.98
N ALA A 82 22.42 2.65 -24.97
CA ALA A 82 22.02 3.53 -23.87
C ALA A 82 21.72 4.96 -24.37
N LEU A 83 22.58 5.50 -25.24
CA LEU A 83 22.40 6.81 -25.84
C LEU A 83 21.15 6.83 -26.74
N ALA A 84 20.92 5.79 -27.54
CA ALA A 84 19.73 5.64 -28.35
C ALA A 84 18.46 5.58 -27.50
N LEU A 85 18.50 4.88 -26.36
CA LEU A 85 17.36 4.76 -25.43
C LEU A 85 17.02 6.10 -24.77
N VAL A 86 18.02 6.88 -24.36
CA VAL A 86 17.84 8.23 -23.80
C VAL A 86 17.35 9.21 -24.87
N ALA A 87 17.88 9.13 -26.10
CA ALA A 87 17.44 9.93 -27.23
C ALA A 87 15.99 9.62 -27.63
N LEU A 88 15.59 8.34 -27.65
CA LEU A 88 14.21 7.92 -27.88
C LEU A 88 13.26 8.44 -26.79
N GLY A 89 13.71 8.45 -25.53
CA GLY A 89 12.94 8.99 -24.40
C GLY A 89 12.59 10.48 -24.59
N LYS A 90 13.50 11.26 -25.20
CA LYS A 90 13.28 12.68 -25.51
C LYS A 90 12.43 12.89 -26.77
N GLY A 91 12.56 12.03 -27.78
CA GLY A 91 11.89 12.18 -29.08
C GLY A 91 10.46 11.63 -29.16
N ALA A 92 10.16 10.54 -28.43
CA ALA A 92 8.86 9.85 -28.54
C ALA A 92 8.33 9.31 -27.20
N PRO A 93 7.99 10.17 -26.22
CA PRO A 93 7.46 9.74 -24.92
C PRO A 93 6.12 8.99 -25.03
N ARG A 94 5.41 9.11 -26.16
CA ARG A 94 4.15 8.39 -26.41
C ARG A 94 4.36 6.88 -26.61
N LEU A 95 5.48 6.45 -27.18
CA LEU A 95 5.75 5.03 -27.43
C LEU A 95 6.23 4.30 -26.18
N MET A 96 6.88 5.03 -25.27
CA MET A 96 7.41 4.52 -24.00
C MET A 96 6.38 4.53 -22.85
N LEU A 97 5.26 5.23 -23.01
CA LEU A 97 4.17 5.24 -22.04
C LEU A 97 3.62 3.83 -21.67
N PRO A 98 3.32 2.92 -22.62
CA PRO A 98 2.86 1.57 -22.28
C PRO A 98 3.92 0.75 -21.53
N VAL A 99 5.20 0.93 -21.86
CA VAL A 99 6.32 0.24 -21.20
C VAL A 99 6.45 0.71 -19.76
N TRP A 100 6.45 2.02 -19.51
CA TRP A 100 6.48 2.59 -18.17
C TRP A 100 5.29 2.10 -17.33
N ARG A 101 4.07 2.11 -17.89
CA ARG A 101 2.88 1.59 -17.20
C ARG A 101 2.99 0.11 -16.84
N ALA A 102 3.52 -0.72 -17.75
CA ALA A 102 3.75 -2.13 -17.46
C ALA A 102 4.78 -2.32 -16.34
N PHE A 103 5.83 -1.50 -16.32
CA PHE A 103 6.85 -1.53 -15.29
C PHE A 103 6.32 -1.13 -13.91
N ILE A 104 5.49 -0.07 -13.84
CA ILE A 104 4.82 0.33 -12.60
C ILE A 104 3.90 -0.77 -12.08
N LYS A 105 3.12 -1.42 -12.97
CA LYS A 105 2.29 -2.58 -12.58
C LYS A 105 3.13 -3.74 -12.05
N LEU A 106 4.25 -4.04 -12.69
CA LEU A 106 5.18 -5.06 -12.23
C LEU A 106 5.73 -4.73 -10.84
N GLY A 107 6.16 -3.47 -10.62
CA GLY A 107 6.61 -2.99 -9.32
C GLY A 107 5.55 -3.11 -8.23
N HIS A 108 4.28 -2.85 -8.56
CA HIS A 108 3.17 -3.01 -7.63
C HIS A 108 2.95 -4.48 -7.24
N VAL A 109 2.96 -5.39 -8.21
CA VAL A 109 2.84 -6.84 -7.95
C VAL A 109 4.03 -7.33 -7.12
N MET A 110 5.25 -6.89 -7.45
CA MET A 110 6.44 -7.18 -6.65
C MET A 110 6.29 -6.68 -5.22
N GLY A 111 5.80 -5.46 -5.02
CA GLY A 111 5.54 -4.92 -3.69
C GLY A 111 4.57 -5.77 -2.89
N LEU A 112 3.45 -6.18 -3.50
CA LEU A 112 2.47 -7.08 -2.86
C LEU A 112 3.10 -8.42 -2.47
N VAL A 113 3.91 -9.01 -3.35
CA VAL A 113 4.62 -10.27 -3.06
C VAL A 113 5.62 -10.07 -1.92
N MET A 114 6.45 -9.02 -1.97
CA MET A 114 7.43 -8.74 -0.91
C MET A 114 6.77 -8.53 0.45
N THR A 115 5.72 -7.71 0.51
CA THR A 115 4.95 -7.50 1.74
C THR A 115 4.36 -8.82 2.23
N SER A 116 3.76 -9.63 1.36
CA SER A 116 3.20 -10.94 1.74
C SER A 116 4.27 -11.89 2.29
N VAL A 117 5.44 -11.95 1.65
CA VAL A 117 6.58 -12.78 2.08
C VAL A 117 7.12 -12.29 3.42
N LEU A 118 7.27 -10.97 3.61
CA LEU A 118 7.72 -10.41 4.89
C LEU A 118 6.73 -10.70 6.02
N LEU A 119 5.43 -10.50 5.79
CA LEU A 119 4.41 -10.83 6.78
C LEU A 119 4.39 -12.33 7.10
N PHE A 120 4.49 -13.19 6.09
CA PHE A 120 4.54 -14.63 6.29
C PHE A 120 5.79 -15.04 7.08
N GLY A 121 6.95 -14.49 6.73
CA GLY A 121 8.20 -14.70 7.46
C GLY A 121 8.12 -14.24 8.91
N MET A 122 7.57 -13.04 9.17
CA MET A 122 7.31 -12.57 10.52
C MET A 122 6.32 -13.46 11.27
N TRP A 123 5.27 -13.93 10.60
CA TRP A 123 4.29 -14.80 11.22
C TRP A 123 4.94 -16.11 11.69
N LEU A 124 5.73 -16.74 10.82
CA LEU A 124 6.49 -17.94 11.17
C LEU A 124 7.48 -17.67 12.31
N LEU A 125 8.23 -16.57 12.24
CA LEU A 125 9.29 -16.28 13.21
C LEU A 125 8.74 -15.89 14.58
N VAL A 126 7.58 -15.26 14.66
CA VAL A 126 7.01 -14.78 15.93
C VAL A 126 5.95 -15.75 16.48
N PHE A 127 4.94 -16.11 15.69
CA PHE A 127 3.79 -16.87 16.19
C PHE A 127 4.12 -18.34 16.41
N ILE A 128 4.96 -18.96 15.58
CA ILE A 128 5.34 -20.37 15.78
C ILE A 128 6.11 -20.58 17.09
N PRO A 129 7.21 -19.86 17.38
CA PRO A 129 7.90 -20.05 18.65
C PRO A 129 7.08 -19.55 19.84
N MET A 130 6.17 -18.60 19.66
CA MET A 130 5.23 -18.21 20.71
C MET A 130 4.28 -19.36 21.05
N GLY A 131 3.68 -20.01 20.04
CA GLY A 131 2.82 -21.18 20.23
C GLY A 131 3.57 -22.39 20.77
N LEU A 132 4.78 -22.64 20.28
CA LEU A 132 5.65 -23.70 20.78
C LEU A 132 6.09 -23.42 22.22
N GLY A 133 6.40 -22.16 22.54
CA GLY A 133 6.73 -21.70 23.88
C GLY A 133 5.57 -21.97 24.85
N LEU A 134 4.35 -21.56 24.49
CA LEU A 134 3.14 -21.85 25.29
C LEU A 134 2.96 -23.35 25.54
N ARG A 135 3.25 -24.20 24.54
CA ARG A 135 3.20 -25.66 24.66
C ARG A 135 4.29 -26.20 25.61
N ILE A 136 5.51 -25.65 25.56
CA ILE A 136 6.60 -26.03 26.47
C ILE A 136 6.29 -25.60 27.91
N PHE A 137 5.71 -24.41 28.10
CA PHE A 137 5.30 -23.92 29.42
C PHE A 137 4.02 -24.58 29.96
N GLY A 138 3.40 -25.50 29.23
CA GLY A 138 2.22 -26.23 29.68
C GLY A 138 0.98 -25.35 29.94
N LYS A 139 0.97 -24.10 29.44
CA LYS A 139 -0.18 -23.21 29.58
C LYS A 139 -1.27 -23.62 28.59
N GLN A 140 -2.14 -24.52 29.04
CA GLN A 140 -3.34 -24.91 28.32
C GLN A 140 -4.42 -23.84 28.54
N LEU A 141 -4.53 -22.89 27.60
CA LEU A 141 -5.47 -21.76 27.70
C LEU A 141 -6.94 -22.20 27.67
N MET A 142 -7.22 -23.35 27.06
CA MET A 142 -8.55 -23.97 27.05
C MET A 142 -8.41 -25.46 26.76
N ASN A 143 -9.15 -26.30 27.50
CA ASN A 143 -9.17 -27.74 27.26
C ASN A 143 -9.88 -28.01 25.92
N SER A 144 -9.09 -28.13 24.84
CA SER A 144 -9.61 -28.24 23.47
C SER A 144 -9.91 -29.68 23.05
N GLU A 145 -9.87 -30.62 24.00
CA GLU A 145 -10.18 -32.03 23.73
C GLU A 145 -11.67 -32.20 23.48
N PHE A 146 -12.00 -32.70 22.28
CA PHE A 146 -13.38 -32.94 21.89
C PHE A 146 -13.92 -34.20 22.58
N ARG A 147 -14.63 -33.99 23.69
CA ARG A 147 -15.27 -35.08 24.46
C ARG A 147 -16.65 -35.42 23.91
N ALA A 148 -16.71 -36.37 22.97
CA ALA A 148 -17.96 -36.80 22.31
C ALA A 148 -18.99 -37.47 23.25
N ASN A 149 -18.60 -37.83 24.48
CA ASN A 149 -19.42 -38.61 25.42
C ASN A 149 -20.00 -37.76 26.58
N LEU A 150 -20.03 -36.44 26.44
CA LEU A 150 -20.59 -35.52 27.44
C LEU A 150 -21.88 -34.87 26.91
N ALA A 151 -22.93 -34.85 27.74
CA ALA A 151 -24.19 -34.18 27.41
C ALA A 151 -24.06 -32.64 27.37
N THR A 152 -23.04 -32.09 28.04
CA THR A 152 -22.75 -30.66 28.09
C THR A 152 -21.26 -30.45 28.34
N TYR A 153 -20.66 -29.47 27.65
CA TYR A 153 -19.28 -29.02 27.88
C TYR A 153 -19.18 -28.00 29.03
N TRP A 154 -20.29 -27.74 29.73
CA TRP A 154 -20.31 -26.80 30.84
C TRP A 154 -19.50 -27.34 32.01
N GLU A 155 -18.42 -26.65 32.35
CA GLU A 155 -17.62 -26.96 33.53
C GLU A 155 -18.23 -26.20 34.71
N GLU A 156 -18.64 -26.93 35.75
CA GLU A 156 -19.24 -26.32 36.95
C GLU A 156 -18.21 -25.38 37.60
N ARG A 157 -18.62 -24.13 37.78
CA ARG A 157 -17.78 -23.11 38.37
C ARG A 157 -17.73 -23.32 39.89
N ASP A 158 -16.56 -23.19 40.50
CA ASP A 158 -16.41 -23.28 41.95
C ASP A 158 -17.29 -22.22 42.64
N PRO A 159 -18.21 -22.60 43.56
CA PRO A 159 -19.09 -21.67 44.28
C PRO A 159 -18.37 -20.56 45.01
N ARG A 160 -17.07 -20.73 45.32
CA ARG A 160 -16.23 -19.71 45.95
C ARG A 160 -15.93 -18.51 45.05
N LEU A 161 -16.17 -18.64 43.74
CA LEU A 161 -15.95 -17.59 42.75
C LEU A 161 -17.20 -16.76 42.45
N ASP A 162 -18.36 -17.10 43.04
CA ASP A 162 -19.63 -16.35 42.94
C ASP A 162 -19.73 -15.21 43.97
N ASP A 163 -18.60 -14.77 44.51
CA ASP A 163 -18.57 -13.60 45.40
C ASP A 163 -18.68 -12.31 44.59
N PHE A 164 -19.73 -11.53 44.86
CA PHE A 164 -19.97 -10.22 44.26
C PHE A 164 -18.80 -9.23 44.49
N GLN A 165 -17.98 -9.45 45.52
CA GLN A 165 -16.78 -8.64 45.76
C GLN A 165 -15.72 -8.80 44.66
N LEU A 166 -15.70 -9.91 43.93
CA LEU A 166 -14.76 -10.14 42.82
C LEU A 166 -15.11 -9.29 41.59
N LEU A 167 -16.40 -8.98 41.36
CA LEU A 167 -16.85 -8.11 40.27
C LEU A 167 -16.34 -6.67 40.41
N LYS A 168 -16.14 -6.19 41.65
CA LYS A 168 -15.61 -4.84 41.91
C LYS A 168 -14.17 -4.63 41.43
N LYS A 169 -13.40 -5.70 41.20
CA LYS A 169 -12.00 -5.61 40.74
C LYS A 169 -11.85 -5.66 39.22
N GLN A 170 -12.96 -5.81 38.49
CA GLN A 170 -12.95 -6.01 37.04
C GLN A 170 -13.11 -4.71 36.24
N PHE A 171 -13.41 -3.60 36.92
CA PHE A 171 -13.47 -2.23 36.39
C PHE A 171 -12.49 -1.34 37.15
#